data_AF-A0A0M0W8J6-F1
#
_entry.id   AF-A0A0M0W8J6-F1
#
_cell.length_a   1.000
_cell.length_b   1.000
_cell.length_c   1.000
_cell.angle_alpha   90.00
_cell.angle_beta   90.00
_cell.angle_gamma   90.00
#
_symmetry.space_group_name_H-M   'P 1'
#
loop_
_entity.id
_entity.type
_entity.pdbx_description
1 polymer ?
#
loop_
_entity_poly.entity_id
_entity_poly.type
_entity_poly.pdbx_seq_one_letter_code
_entity_poly.pdbx_strand_id
1 'polypeptide(L)' 'MSKYRDGYEFYCEMCERYGLEPISFRYYVLQLSQQQLSAYNMQAKQIGI' A
#
# COMPACT_ATOMS: atom_id res chain seq x y z
N MET A 1 0.60 -15.46 0.76
CA MET A 1 0.65 -14.03 0.41
C MET A 1 0.03 -13.23 1.55
N SER A 2 0.77 -12.30 2.14
CA SER A 2 0.23 -11.39 3.17
C SER A 2 -0.91 -10.58 2.54
N LYS A 3 -2.05 -10.48 3.24
CA LYS A 3 -3.31 -9.95 2.70
C LYS A 3 -3.23 -8.52 2.16
N TYR A 4 -2.15 -7.76 2.42
CA TYR A 4 -1.95 -6.36 2.01
C TYR A 4 -0.58 -6.07 1.38
N ARG A 5 0.15 -7.09 0.90
CA ARG A 5 1.51 -6.88 0.39
C ARG A 5 1.51 -6.09 -0.92
N ASP A 6 0.63 -6.45 -1.85
CA ASP A 6 0.49 -5.81 -3.15
C ASP A 6 0.09 -4.33 -2.98
N GLY A 7 -0.85 -4.04 -2.07
CA GLY A 7 -1.23 -2.67 -1.72
C GLY A 7 -0.11 -1.88 -1.05
N TYR A 8 0.80 -2.54 -0.31
CA TYR A 8 1.97 -1.88 0.26
C TYR A 8 3.02 -1.54 -0.79
N GLU A 9 3.28 -2.44 -1.73
CA GLU A 9 4.20 -2.20 -2.85
C GLU A 9 3.72 -1.00 -3.68
N PHE A 10 2.43 -0.98 -4.03
CA PHE A 10 1.82 0.18 -4.69
C PHE A 10 1.87 1.47 -3.85
N TYR A 11 1.65 1.38 -2.53
CA TYR A 11 1.82 2.54 -1.63
C TYR A 11 3.25 3.09 -1.67
N CYS A 12 4.27 2.22 -1.66
CA CYS A 12 5.67 2.63 -1.75
C CYS A 12 5.96 3.35 -3.07
N GLU A 13 5.46 2.85 -4.20
CA GLU A 13 5.60 3.52 -5.51
C GLU A 13 4.96 4.91 -5.52
N MET A 14 3.79 5.06 -4.91
CA MET A 14 3.14 6.37 -4.80
C MET A 14 3.95 7.30 -3.91
N CYS A 15 4.47 6.82 -2.78
CA CYS A 15 5.37 7.59 -1.92
C CYS A 15 6.58 8.10 -2.72
N GLU A 16 7.26 7.25 -3.47
CA GLU A 16 8.40 7.63 -4.31
C GLU A 16 8.02 8.69 -5.35
N ARG A 17 6.89 8.50 -6.05
CA ARG A 17 6.40 9.45 -7.07
C ARG A 17 6.13 10.84 -6.51
N TYR A 18 5.66 10.93 -5.27
CA TYR A 18 5.39 12.20 -4.60
C TYR A 18 6.56 12.72 -3.75
N GLY A 19 7.72 12.05 -3.77
CA GLY A 19 8.89 12.45 -2.99
C GLY A 19 8.73 12.26 -1.48
N LEU A 20 7.90 11.30 -1.08
CA LEU A 20 7.64 10.95 0.32
C LEU A 20 8.40 9.67 0.70
N GLU A 21 8.87 9.59 1.94
CA GLU A 21 9.39 8.33 2.47
C GLU A 21 8.24 7.43 2.94
N PRO A 22 8.18 6.16 2.49
CA PRO A 22 7.18 5.22 2.94
C PRO A 22 7.47 4.72 4.37
N ILE A 23 6.42 4.53 5.15
CA ILE A 23 6.52 3.88 6.47
C ILE A 23 6.72 2.36 6.33
N SER A 24 7.14 1.69 7.40
CA SER A 24 7.31 0.23 7.38
C SER A 24 5.97 -0.49 7.20
N PHE A 25 6.01 -1.67 6.56
CA PHE A 25 4.82 -2.49 6.32
C PHE A 25 3.96 -2.73 7.57
N ARG A 26 4.61 -2.90 8.73
CA ARG A 26 3.90 -3.09 10.00
C ARG A 26 3.06 -1.87 10.37
N TYR A 27 3.61 -0.67 10.23
CA TYR A 27 2.87 0.56 10.52
C TYR A 27 1.81 0.84 9.47
N TYR A 28 2.09 0.55 8.20
CA TYR A 28 1.10 0.61 7.12
C TYR A 28 -0.16 -0.20 7.44
N VAL A 29 -0.01 -1.46 7.88
CA VAL A 29 -1.15 -2.31 8.26
C VAL A 29 -1.85 -1.85 9.54
N LEU A 30 -1.10 -1.31 10.51
CA LEU A 30 -1.67 -0.92 11.82
C LEU A 30 -2.33 0.46 11.82
N GLN A 31 -1.82 1.41 11.03
CA GLN A 31 -2.25 2.81 11.06
C GLN A 31 -3.35 3.09 10.04
N LEU A 32 -3.42 2.33 8.96
CA LEU A 32 -4.47 2.49 7.96
C LEU A 32 -5.73 1.73 8.35
N SER A 33 -6.88 2.33 8.05
CA SER A 33 -8.16 1.66 8.20
C SER A 33 -8.27 0.49 7.23
N GLN A 34 -9.14 -0.46 7.56
CA GLN A 34 -9.43 -1.61 6.70
C GLN A 34 -9.89 -1.18 5.29
N GLN A 35 -10.58 -0.06 5.17
CA GLN A 35 -11.02 0.51 3.90
C GLN A 35 -9.83 1.07 3.10
N GLN A 36 -8.90 1.77 3.75
CA GLN A 36 -7.70 2.30 3.10
C GLN A 36 -6.79 1.16 2.60
N LEU A 37 -6.56 0.15 3.44
CA LEU A 37 -5.79 -1.06 3.05
C LEU A 37 -6.43 -1.77 1.84
N SER A 38 -7.76 -1.89 1.84
CA SER A 38 -8.50 -2.47 0.71
C SER A 38 -8.33 -1.63 -0.56
N ALA A 39 -8.41 -0.30 -0.45
CA ALA A 39 -8.27 0.60 -1.59
C ALA A 39 -6.90 0.46 -2.28
N TYR A 40 -5.82 0.48 -1.50
CA TYR A 40 -4.47 0.28 -2.04
C TYR A 40 -4.31 -1.09 -2.71
N ASN A 41 -4.80 -2.15 -2.08
CA ASN A 41 -4.79 -3.49 -2.66
C ASN A 41 -5.58 -3.59 -3.96
N MET A 42 -6.74 -2.93 -4.04
CA MET A 42 -7.54 -2.93 -5.26
C MET A 42 -6.83 -2.18 -6.38
N GLN A 43 -6.18 -1.05 -6.07
CA GLN A 43 -5.41 -0.30 -7.05
C GLN A 43 -4.20 -1.09 -7.55
N ALA A 44 -3.46 -1.77 -6.67
CA ALA A 44 -2.37 -2.66 -7.07
C ALA A 44 -2.84 -3.70 -8.10
N LYS A 45 -3.96 -4.37 -7.80
CA LYS A 45 -4.58 -5.37 -8.70
C LYS A 45 -5.06 -4.79 -10.04
N GLN A 46 -5.52 -3.54 -10.06
CA GLN A 46 -5.94 -2.88 -11.31
C GLN A 46 -4.76 -2.51 -12.20
N ILE A 47 -3.62 -2.16 -11.60
CA ILE A 47 -2.41 -1.76 -12.33
C ILE A 47 -1.58 -2.98 -12.76
N GLY A 48 -1.89 -4.16 -12.21
CA GLY A 48 -1.22 -5.42 -12.53
C GLY A 48 0.13 -5.58 -11.80
N ILE A 49 0.24 -4.92 -10.64
CA ILE A 49 1.34 -5.09 -9.69
C ILE A 49 1.01 -6.28 -8.78
#